data_AF-A0A831WPN5-F1
#
_entry.id   AF-A0A831WPN5-F1
#
_cell.length_a   1.000
_cell.length_b   1.000
_cell.length_c   1.000
_cell.angle_alpha   90.00
_cell.angle_beta   90.00
_cell.angle_gamma   90.00
#
_symmetry.space_group_name_H-M   'P 1'
#
loop_
_entity.id
_entity.type
_entity.pdbx_description
1 polymer ?
#
loop_
_entity_poly.entity_id
_entity_poly.type
_entity_poly.pdbx_seq_one_letter_code
_entity_poly.pdbx_strand_id
1 'polypeptide(L)'
;MPMNINLTPSLEKMVRDKVKSGLYTSASEVIREALRLMAEQDSIRQAKLDLLRQDIHAGMESGTAVVWNPEEVKKAGRKKQQERQSS
;
A
#
# COMPACT_ATOMS: atom_id res chain seq x y z
N MET A 1 -10.05 -25.00 15.02
CA MET A 1 -10.09 -24.87 16.49
C MET A 1 -10.78 -23.55 16.83
N PRO A 2 -11.69 -23.48 17.82
CA PRO A 2 -12.26 -22.20 18.26
C PRO A 2 -11.21 -21.37 18.99
N MET A 3 -11.14 -20.07 18.69
CA MET A 3 -10.26 -19.11 19.35
C MET A 3 -11.13 -18.15 20.17
N ASN A 4 -10.81 -17.98 21.45
CA ASN A 4 -11.50 -17.03 22.31
C ASN A 4 -10.75 -15.70 22.30
N ILE A 5 -11.47 -14.60 22.05
CA ILE A 5 -10.87 -13.27 21.85
C ILE A 5 -11.65 -12.28 22.71
N ASN A 6 -10.94 -11.51 23.52
CA ASN A 6 -11.53 -10.44 24.30
C ASN A 6 -11.54 -9.15 23.48
N LEU A 7 -12.71 -8.53 23.33
CA LEU A 7 -12.87 -7.26 22.64
C LEU A 7 -13.06 -6.14 23.66
N THR A 8 -12.63 -4.93 23.30
CA THR A 8 -13.02 -3.74 24.05
C THR A 8 -14.53 -3.49 23.85
N PRO A 9 -15.22 -2.80 24.80
CA PRO A 9 -16.66 -2.56 24.68
C PRO A 9 -17.07 -1.86 23.37
N SER A 10 -16.21 -0.97 22.84
CA SER A 10 -16.44 -0.28 21.58
C SER A 10 -16.42 -1.23 20.37
N LEU A 11 -15.43 -2.11 20.29
CA LEU A 11 -15.30 -3.11 19.22
C LEU A 11 -16.43 -4.13 19.30
N GLU A 12 -16.79 -4.54 20.50
CA GLU A 12 -17.92 -5.45 20.72
C GLU A 12 -19.24 -4.84 20.23
N LYS A 13 -19.51 -3.57 20.57
CA LYS A 13 -20.69 -2.85 20.07
C LYS A 13 -20.70 -2.81 18.54
N MET A 14 -19.56 -2.49 17.93
CA MET A 14 -19.43 -2.45 16.47
C MET A 14 -19.75 -3.81 15.83
N VAL A 15 -19.21 -4.91 16.36
CA VAL A 15 -19.48 -6.27 15.87
C VAL A 15 -20.97 -6.62 16.03
N ARG A 16 -21.56 -6.33 17.19
CA ARG A 16 -23.00 -6.57 17.43
C ARG A 16 -23.88 -5.77 16.47
N ASP A 17 -23.57 -4.51 16.21
CA ASP A 17 -24.33 -3.66 15.29
C ASP A 17 -24.24 -4.18 13.84
N LYS A 18 -23.06 -4.67 13.41
CA LYS A 18 -22.88 -5.31 12.09
C LYS A 18 -23.71 -6.58 11.95
N VAL A 19 -23.76 -7.44 12.96
CA VAL A 19 -24.61 -8.65 12.92
C VAL A 19 -26.10 -8.27 12.93
N LYS A 20 -26.51 -7.33 13.80
CA LYS A 20 -27.91 -6.84 13.87
C LYS A 20 -28.40 -6.23 12.57
N SER A 21 -27.51 -5.68 11.74
CA SER A 21 -27.89 -5.15 10.42
C SER A 21 -28.35 -6.21 9.42
N GLY A 22 -28.12 -7.50 9.72
CA GLY A 22 -28.40 -8.61 8.81
C GLY A 22 -27.35 -8.82 7.72
N LEU A 23 -26.34 -7.94 7.61
CA LEU A 23 -25.23 -8.10 6.66
C LEU A 23 -24.30 -9.28 6.99
N TYR A 24 -24.28 -9.71 8.24
CA TYR A 24 -23.43 -10.79 8.73
C TYR A 24 -24.23 -11.73 9.62
N THR A 25 -23.97 -13.03 9.50
CA THR A 25 -24.66 -14.09 10.24
C THR A 25 -24.10 -14.31 11.65
N SER A 26 -22.84 -13.93 11.88
CA SER A 26 -22.14 -14.15 13.15
C SER A 26 -20.99 -13.18 13.42
N ALA A 27 -20.61 -13.05 14.69
CA ALA A 27 -19.42 -12.28 15.08
C ALA A 27 -18.13 -12.82 14.44
N SER A 28 -18.00 -14.14 14.33
CA SER A 28 -16.84 -14.76 13.68
C SER A 28 -16.74 -14.41 12.20
N GLU A 29 -17.86 -14.19 11.51
CA GLU A 29 -17.87 -13.73 10.12
C GLU A 29 -17.38 -12.29 9.99
N VAL A 30 -17.86 -11.39 10.87
CA VAL A 30 -17.39 -10.00 10.93
C VAL A 30 -15.87 -9.95 11.17
N ILE A 31 -15.37 -10.74 12.11
CA ILE A 31 -13.93 -10.78 12.44
C ILE A 31 -13.11 -11.35 11.27
N ARG A 32 -13.59 -12.41 10.61
CA ARG A 32 -12.90 -12.96 9.42
C ARG A 32 -12.79 -11.92 8.30
N GLU A 33 -13.86 -11.19 8.04
CA GLU A 33 -13.84 -10.16 6.99
C GLU A 33 -12.92 -8.99 7.36
N ALA A 34 -12.95 -8.54 8.62
CA ALA A 34 -12.03 -7.52 9.11
C ALA A 34 -10.55 -7.94 8.99
N LEU A 35 -10.23 -9.19 9.32
CA LEU A 35 -8.88 -9.73 9.16
C LEU A 35 -8.48 -9.91 7.70
N ARG A 36 -9.43 -10.24 6.81
CA ARG A 36 -9.19 -10.31 5.36
C ARG A 36 -8.78 -8.94 4.81
N LEU A 37 -9.53 -7.89 5.15
CA LEU A 37 -9.21 -6.52 4.75
C LEU A 37 -7.86 -6.05 5.33
N MET A 38 -7.56 -6.43 6.57
CA MET A 38 -6.27 -6.12 7.20
C MET A 38 -5.11 -6.81 6.46
N ALA A 39 -5.24 -8.09 6.13
CA ALA A 39 -4.24 -8.83 5.37
C ALA A 39 -4.04 -8.26 3.96
N GLU A 40 -5.10 -7.84 3.28
CA GLU A 40 -5.01 -7.16 1.98
C GLU A 40 -4.23 -5.85 2.09
N GLN A 41 -4.54 -5.01 3.08
CA GLN A 41 -3.82 -3.76 3.31
C GLN A 41 -2.34 -3.99 3.63
N ASP A 42 -2.03 -5.01 4.44
CA ASP A 42 -0.66 -5.39 4.77
C ASP A 42 0.11 -5.87 3.53
N SER A 43 -0.54 -6.65 2.66
CA SER A 43 0.06 -7.11 1.40
C SER A 43 0.42 -5.94 0.47
N ILE A 44 -0.48 -4.95 0.36
CA ILE A 44 -0.24 -3.74 -0.44
C ILE A 44 0.90 -2.92 0.15
N ARG A 45 0.94 -2.77 1.49
CA ARG A 45 2.03 -2.06 2.17
C ARG A 45 3.37 -2.75 1.91
N GLN A 46 3.40 -4.07 2.00
CA GLN A 46 4.61 -4.86 1.77
C GLN A 46 5.10 -4.72 0.32
N ALA A 47 4.20 -4.84 -0.67
CA ALA A 47 4.54 -4.66 -2.07
C ALA A 47 5.12 -3.26 -2.36
N LYS A 48 4.56 -2.20 -1.75
CA LYS A 48 5.09 -0.83 -1.86
C LYS A 48 6.49 -0.70 -1.25
N LEU A 49 6.74 -1.33 -0.10
CA LEU A 49 8.06 -1.31 0.53
C LEU A 49 9.09 -2.06 -0.31
N ASP A 50 8.71 -3.18 -0.90
CA ASP A 50 9.61 -3.96 -1.73
C ASP A 50 9.93 -3.24 -3.04
N LEU A 51 8.95 -2.56 -3.66
CA LEU A 51 9.21 -1.67 -4.79
C LEU A 51 10.17 -0.54 -4.42
N LEU A 52 9.94 0.14 -3.29
CA LEU A 52 10.82 1.22 -2.84
C LEU A 52 12.26 0.73 -2.59
N ARG A 53 12.42 -0.45 -1.99
CA ARG A 53 13.74 -1.06 -1.79
C ARG A 53 14.43 -1.36 -3.13
N GLN A 54 13.69 -1.86 -4.11
CA GLN A 54 14.20 -2.09 -5.46
C GLN A 54 14.63 -0.78 -6.14
N ASP A 55 13.81 0.27 -6.06
CA ASP A 55 14.13 1.58 -6.64
C ASP A 55 15.39 2.19 -6.00
N ILE A 56 15.53 2.09 -4.67
CA ILE A 56 16.73 2.54 -3.96
C ILE A 56 17.95 1.72 -4.42
N HIS A 57 17.82 0.40 -4.53
CA HIS A 57 18.90 -0.47 -4.98
C HIS A 57 19.33 -0.14 -6.41
N ALA A 58 18.37 -0.01 -7.34
CA ALA A 58 18.63 0.43 -8.70
C ALA A 58 19.30 1.81 -8.75
N GLY A 59 18.90 2.73 -7.87
CA GLY A 59 19.56 4.03 -7.71
C GLY A 59 21.01 3.92 -7.25
N MET A 60 21.30 3.04 -6.27
CA MET A 60 22.67 2.78 -5.82
C MET A 60 23.54 2.13 -6.90
N GLU A 61 22.95 1.29 -7.75
CA GLU A 61 23.64 0.64 -8.87
C GLU A 61 23.72 1.53 -10.13
N SER A 62 23.04 2.68 -10.16
CA SER A 62 22.97 3.57 -11.33
C SER A 62 24.27 4.33 -11.64
N GLY A 63 25.30 4.15 -10.80
CA GLY A 63 26.62 4.75 -10.96
C GLY A 63 26.91 5.83 -9.91
N THR A 64 27.98 6.58 -10.13
CA THR A 64 28.44 7.59 -9.17
C THR A 64 27.45 8.74 -9.08
N ALA A 65 27.07 9.11 -7.86
CA ALA A 65 26.25 10.29 -7.61
C ALA A 65 26.94 11.55 -8.14
N VAL A 66 26.18 12.39 -8.84
CA VAL A 66 26.64 13.69 -9.39
C VAL A 66 25.94 14.84 -8.69
N VAL A 67 26.53 16.03 -8.74
CA VAL A 67 25.92 17.24 -8.21
C VAL A 67 24.63 17.54 -8.98
N TRP A 68 23.52 17.70 -8.25
CA TRP A 68 22.22 17.96 -8.84
C TRP A 68 22.13 19.38 -9.43
N ASN A 69 21.81 19.49 -10.72
CA ASN A 69 21.54 20.75 -11.42
C ASN A 69 20.16 20.73 -12.10
N PRO A 70 19.14 21.41 -11.55
CA PRO A 70 17.79 21.42 -12.10
C PRO A 70 17.69 21.93 -13.56
N GLU A 71 18.52 22.89 -13.96
CA GLU A 71 18.41 23.49 -15.29
C GLU A 71 18.92 22.56 -16.39
N GLU A 72 20.00 21.83 -16.11
CA GLU A 72 20.52 20.79 -17.01
C GLU A 72 19.52 19.64 -17.16
N VAL A 73 18.92 19.20 -16.05
CA VAL A 73 17.90 18.14 -16.05
C VAL A 73 16.67 18.55 -16.87
N LYS A 74 16.16 19.78 -16.68
CA LYS A 74 15.04 20.31 -17.47
C LYS A 74 15.38 20.43 -18.95
N LYS A 75 16.58 20.90 -19.28
CA LYS A 75 17.05 21.02 -20.68
C LYS A 75 17.10 19.65 -21.36
N ALA A 76 17.67 18.65 -20.69
CA ALA A 76 17.73 17.27 -21.18
C ALA A 76 16.32 16.66 -21.37
N GLY A 77 15.42 16.89 -20.42
CA GLY A 77 14.02 16.44 -20.50
C GLY A 77 13.27 17.03 -21.70
N ARG A 78 13.37 18.35 -21.92
CA ARG A 78 12.74 19.03 -23.08
C ARG A 78 13.24 18.51 -24.42
N LYS A 79 14.55 18.25 -24.54
CA LYS A 79 15.15 17.67 -25.74
C LYS A 79 14.53 16.30 -26.07
N LYS A 80 14.47 15.40 -25.07
CA LYS A 80 13.85 14.06 -25.23
C LYS A 80 12.36 14.14 -25.60
N GLN A 81 11.64 15.15 -25.12
CA GLN A 81 10.23 15.34 -25.45
C GLN A 81 10.03 15.78 -26.91
N GLN A 82 10.86 16.69 -27.41
CA GLN A 82 10.80 17.15 -28.81
C GLN A 82 11.13 16.02 -29.78
N GLU A 83 12.15 15.20 -29.47
CA GLU A 83 12.52 14.01 -30.27
C GLU A 83 11.38 12.98 -30.36
N ARG A 84 10.56 12.85 -29.31
CA ARG A 84 9.38 11.97 -29.31
C ARG A 84 8.18 12.53 -30.09
N GLN A 85 8.13 13.83 -30.33
CA GLN A 85 7.03 14.48 -31.06
C GLN A 85 7.29 14.58 -32.57
N SER A 86 8.54 14.40 -32.99
CA SER A 86 8.96 14.42 -34.39
C SER A 86 9.12 13.02 -35.02
N SER A 87 8.81 11.95 -34.29
CA SER A 87 8.61 10.58 -34.80
C SER A 87 7.13 10.21 -34.75
#